data_AF-A0A959PQK0-F1
#
_entry.id   AF-A0A959PQK0-F1
#
_cell.length_a   1.000
_cell.length_b   1.000
_cell.length_c   1.000
_cell.angle_alpha   90.00
_cell.angle_beta   90.00
_cell.angle_gamma   90.00
#
_symmetry.space_group_name_H-M   'P 1'
#
loop_
_entity.id
_entity.type
_entity.pdbx_description
1 polymer ?
#
loop_
_entity_poly.entity_id
_entity_poly.type
_entity_poly.pdbx_seq_one_letter_code
_entity_poly.pdbx_strand_id
1 'polypeptide(L)' 'MNKSDIFKEIASELDTLKQQGLFKSERIITTPQSAHIRTDAAGDVLNFCANNYLGLSSHPDVIQAAIEG' A
#
# COMPACT_ATOMS: atom_id res chain seq x y z
N MET A 1 25.96 15.45 -17.04
CA MET A 1 24.54 15.08 -16.99
C MET A 1 23.80 16.16 -16.24
N ASN A 2 22.85 16.85 -16.88
CA ASN A 2 22.09 17.92 -16.23
C ASN A 2 20.80 17.36 -15.62
N LYS A 3 20.14 18.14 -14.74
CA LYS A 3 18.91 17.73 -14.04
C LYS A 3 17.81 17.24 -14.99
N SER A 4 17.68 17.83 -16.19
CA SER A 4 16.68 17.41 -17.16
C SER A 4 16.96 16.05 -17.79
N ASP A 5 18.23 15.66 -17.93
CA ASP A 5 18.60 14.37 -18.53
C ASP A 5 18.18 13.22 -17.60
N ILE A 6 18.42 13.38 -16.29
CA ILE A 6 18.04 12.40 -15.26
C ILE A 6 16.53 12.16 -15.24
N PHE A 7 15.72 13.22 -15.30
CA PHE A 7 14.25 13.05 -15.31
C PHE A 7 13.75 12.34 -16.57
N LYS A 8 14.41 12.53 -17.72
CA LYS A 8 14.06 11.82 -18.95
C LYS A 8 14.39 10.33 -18.86
N GLU A 9 15.55 9.99 -18.31
CA GLU A 9 15.95 8.61 -18.06
C GLU A 9 14.97 7.91 -17.10
N ILE A 10 14.65 8.53 -15.97
CA ILE A 10 13.67 8.00 -15.01
C ILE A 10 12.29 7.79 -15.66
N ALA A 11 11.81 8.75 -16.45
CA ALA A 11 10.53 8.61 -17.14
C ALA A 11 10.54 7.42 -18.12
N SER A 12 11.62 7.25 -18.88
CA SER A 12 11.80 6.13 -19.81
C SER A 12 11.85 4.78 -19.10
N GLU A 13 12.53 4.68 -17.95
CA GLU A 13 12.57 3.47 -17.13
C GLU A 13 11.18 3.12 -16.57
N LEU A 14 10.44 4.12 -16.07
CA LEU A 14 9.08 3.93 -15.57
C LEU A 14 8.14 3.40 -16.66
N ASP A 15 8.22 3.92 -17.87
CA ASP A 15 7.41 3.44 -18.99
C ASP A 15 7.80 2.04 -19.43
N THR A 16 9.09 1.72 -19.39
CA THR A 16 9.59 0.35 -19.62
C THR A 16 9.02 -0.63 -18.59
N LEU A 17 9.03 -0.28 -17.30
CA LEU A 17 8.45 -1.10 -16.23
C LEU A 17 6.95 -1.33 -16.40
N LYS A 18 6.21 -0.31 -16.86
CA LYS A 18 4.77 -0.44 -17.16
C LYS A 18 4.52 -1.40 -18.32
N GLN A 19 5.27 -1.25 -19.41
CA GLN A 19 5.15 -2.13 -20.59
C GLN A 19 5.49 -3.58 -20.26
N GLN A 20 6.46 -3.81 -19.37
CA GLN A 20 6.86 -5.14 -18.91
C GLN A 20 5.93 -5.73 -17.84
N GLY A 21 4.94 -4.98 -17.33
CA GLY A 21 4.07 -5.42 -16.24
C GLY A 21 4.76 -5.52 -14.88
N LEU A 22 5.94 -4.91 -14.73
CA LEU A 22 6.74 -4.88 -13.49
C LEU A 22 6.43 -3.65 -12.62
N PHE A 23 5.76 -2.64 -13.19
CA PHE A 23 5.35 -1.45 -12.44
C PHE A 23 4.29 -1.81 -11.39
N LYS A 24 4.57 -1.48 -10.13
CA LYS A 24 3.64 -1.70 -9.02
C LYS A 24 2.71 -0.51 -8.89
N SER A 25 1.42 -0.73 -9.14
CA SER A 25 0.39 0.24 -8.80
C SER A 25 -0.13 -0.05 -7.39
N GLU A 26 -0.22 0.97 -6.56
CA GLU A 26 -0.76 0.85 -5.21
C GLU A 26 -2.29 0.71 -5.24
N ARG A 27 -2.83 0.09 -4.18
CA ARG A 27 -4.28 0.05 -3.90
C ARG A 27 -4.47 0.68 -2.54
N ILE A 28 -5.27 1.74 -2.47
CA ILE A 28 -5.47 2.47 -1.22
C ILE A 28 -6.48 1.71 -0.36
N ILE A 29 -6.04 1.28 0.82
CA ILE A 29 -6.92 0.71 1.84
C ILE A 29 -7.61 1.87 2.57
N THR A 30 -8.95 1.81 2.70
CA THR A 30 -9.79 2.90 3.24
C THR A 30 -10.41 2.58 4.60
N THR A 31 -10.08 1.42 5.18
CA THR A 31 -10.51 0.96 6.50
C THR A 31 -9.30 0.63 7.39
N PRO A 32 -9.47 0.52 8.72
CA PRO A 32 -8.45 -0.08 9.58
C PRO A 32 -8.05 -1.49 9.12
N GLN A 33 -6.89 -1.97 9.57
CA GLN A 33 -6.40 -3.30 9.20
C GLN A 33 -7.24 -4.40 9.85
N SER A 34 -7.67 -5.35 9.03
CA SER A 34 -8.49 -6.50 9.44
C SER A 34 -8.39 -7.60 8.38
N ALA A 35 -8.94 -8.77 8.66
CA ALA A 35 -9.16 -9.81 7.64
C ALA A 35 -10.11 -9.31 6.53
N HIS A 36 -11.07 -8.45 6.85
CA HIS A 36 -11.94 -7.76 5.89
C HIS A 36 -11.53 -6.29 5.77
N ILE A 37 -11.18 -5.85 4.56
CA ILE A 37 -10.79 -4.46 4.29
C ILE A 37 -11.55 -3.92 3.09
N ARG A 38 -11.57 -2.59 2.97
CA ARG A 38 -12.03 -1.91 1.75
C ARG A 38 -10.86 -1.26 1.02
N THR A 39 -10.79 -1.44 -0.30
CA THR A 39 -9.84 -0.75 -1.18
C THR A 39 -10.55 0.16 -2.17
N ASP A 40 -9.88 1.22 -2.60
CA ASP A 40 -10.35 2.11 -3.67
C ASP A 40 -10.52 1.38 -5.02
N ALA A 41 -9.65 0.41 -5.29
CA ALA A 41 -9.60 -0.31 -6.55
C ALA A 41 -10.56 -1.52 -6.62
N ALA A 42 -10.88 -2.16 -5.49
CA ALA A 42 -11.62 -3.43 -5.46
C ALA A 42 -12.77 -3.51 -4.46
N GLY A 43 -13.10 -2.42 -3.75
CA GLY A 43 -14.16 -2.43 -2.74
C GLY A 43 -13.83 -3.36 -1.58
N ASP A 44 -14.83 -4.10 -1.08
CA ASP A 44 -14.69 -5.00 0.07
C ASP A 44 -14.02 -6.31 -0.33
N VAL A 45 -12.90 -6.64 0.34
CA VAL A 45 -12.06 -7.82 0.04
C VAL A 45 -11.53 -8.46 1.30
N LEU A 46 -11.12 -9.74 1.20
CA LEU A 46 -10.36 -10.44 2.23
C LEU A 46 -8.86 -10.18 2.06
N ASN A 47 -8.17 -9.80 3.14
CA ASN A 47 -6.76 -9.46 3.13
C ASN A 47 -5.87 -10.64 3.56
N PHE A 48 -5.28 -11.33 2.58
CA PHE A 48 -4.34 -12.44 2.79
C PHE A 48 -2.86 -12.04 2.64
N CYS A 49 -2.55 -10.75 2.44
CA CYS A 49 -1.18 -10.27 2.25
C CYS A 49 -0.68 -9.36 3.39
N ALA A 50 -1.45 -9.23 4.48
CA ALA A 50 -1.03 -8.48 5.65
C ALA A 50 -0.02 -9.23 6.51
N ASN A 51 0.85 -8.48 7.19
CA ASN A 51 1.69 -8.98 8.28
C ASN A 51 0.96 -8.92 9.64
N ASN A 52 -0.38 -8.87 9.65
CA ASN A 52 -1.21 -8.75 10.85
C ASN A 52 -1.59 -10.14 11.40
N TYR A 53 -0.60 -10.97 11.74
CA TYR A 53 -0.78 -12.39 12.04
C TYR A 53 -1.75 -12.68 13.20
N LEU A 54 -1.69 -11.86 14.25
CA LEU A 54 -2.53 -12.02 15.45
C LEU A 54 -3.78 -11.13 15.42
N GLY A 55 -4.00 -10.36 14.36
CA GLY A 55 -5.12 -9.43 14.28
C GLY A 55 -4.99 -8.18 15.15
N LEU A 56 -3.81 -7.90 15.71
CA LEU A 56 -3.64 -6.86 16.74
C LEU A 56 -3.42 -5.44 16.20
N SER A 57 -3.14 -5.26 14.90
CA SER A 57 -2.79 -3.95 14.34
C SER A 57 -3.89 -2.89 14.42
N SER A 58 -5.14 -3.29 14.69
CA SER A 58 -6.27 -2.39 14.93
C SER A 58 -7.16 -2.88 16.08
N HIS A 59 -6.58 -3.66 17.02
CA HIS A 59 -7.33 -4.16 18.17
C HIS A 59 -7.66 -3.02 19.14
N PRO A 60 -8.91 -2.94 19.65
CA PRO A 60 -9.35 -1.84 20.53
C PRO A 60 -8.42 -1.60 21.73
N ASP A 61 -8.02 -2.66 22.44
CA ASP A 61 -7.14 -2.54 23.61
C ASP A 61 -5.76 -1.96 23.27
N VAL A 62 -5.21 -2.29 22.08
CA VAL A 62 -3.92 -1.77 21.63
C VAL A 62 -4.03 -0.28 21.28
N ILE A 63 -5.12 0.10 20.61
CA ILE A 63 -5.42 1.50 20.30
C ILE A 63 -5.61 2.30 21.59
N GLN A 64 -6.38 1.77 22.54
CA GLN A 64 -6.63 2.44 23.82
C GLN A 64 -5.34 2.65 24.61
N ALA A 65 -4.49 1.61 24.72
CA ALA A 65 -3.19 1.73 25.37
C ALA A 65 -2.29 2.80 24.71
N ALA A 66 -2.36 2.96 23.39
CA ALA A 66 -1.62 3.99 22.66
C ALA A 66 -2.17 5.42 22.86
N ILE A 67 -3.45 5.57 23.24
CA ILE A 67 -4.05 6.86 23.59
C ILE A 67 -3.71 7.26 25.02
N GLU A 68 -3.62 6.29 25.93
CA GLU A 68 -3.39 6.51 27.36
C GLU A 68 -1.91 6.73 27.74
N GLY A 69 -0.98 6.20 26.94
CA GLY A 69 0.46 6.34 27.14
C GLY A 69 1.05 7.59 26.49
#